data_AF-A0A531N8R0-F1
#
_entry.id   AF-A0A531N8R0-F1
#
_cell.length_a   1.000
_cell.length_b   1.000
_cell.length_c   1.000
_cell.angle_alpha   90.00
_cell.angle_beta   90.00
_cell.angle_gamma   90.00
#
_symmetry.space_group_name_H-M   'P 1'
#
loop_
_entity.id
_entity.type
_entity.pdbx_description
1 polymer ?
#
loop_
_entity_poly.entity_id
_entity_poly.type
_entity_poly.pdbx_seq_one_letter_code
_entity_poly.pdbx_strand_id
1 'polypeptide(L)'
;MFTDFINDCITRRKEFKKGTFGNLFWKEVGNSTYGKTAQGLRKKRVYDLRADDMVELPESELTQPFFAAFITSYTRAVLGEVLNSFPDRVQVFSVTTDGFLSNANDADLEHAVGGPIFASFKQAKLKLGRDDPPMEVKHTIRQPLGWRTRGSATLQLGLGNRLDENIVLQKGGIKLDLRDLKPDEENAQIVELFFNRIAGQQLTYESGVGLKDMIRFGADFVMRSVTKRLSMEFDWKRRPIEILDRSVEFGGKAYTHLSFASEPIEDLDEFQRVREAWDKWATNPYRILKSVSDLSSFQRYIETNRKTSESVMRYAGKEDGDLKRARRDLTRAFKHYQAGFDLVLKRMGKVSHERFCGILIGAGIPCQVTDVENAKRSEFQPHTWIVSDRSVVALERLKEKCFPELDIDMFLPQANPCQNSSTRMENLFECSRPEI
;
A
#
# COMPACT_ATOMS: atom_id res chain seq x y z
N MET A 1 30.31 18.96 18.23
CA MET A 1 30.84 17.58 18.36
C MET A 1 31.24 17.02 17.00
N PHE A 2 30.31 16.80 16.05
CA PHE A 2 30.63 16.16 14.76
C PHE A 2 31.14 17.11 13.66
N THR A 3 31.25 18.42 13.92
CA THR A 3 31.57 19.45 12.90
C THR A 3 32.85 19.15 12.13
N ASP A 4 33.97 18.93 12.83
CA ASP A 4 35.28 18.77 12.18
C ASP A 4 35.32 17.49 11.34
N PHE A 5 34.76 16.40 11.85
CA PHE A 5 34.66 15.13 11.14
C PHE A 5 33.80 15.23 9.87
N ILE A 6 32.64 15.90 9.95
CA ILE A 6 31.77 16.11 8.78
C ILE A 6 32.47 17.00 7.75
N ASN A 7 33.18 18.04 8.19
CA ASN A 7 33.93 18.92 7.29
C ASN A 7 35.09 18.18 6.60
N ASP A 8 35.83 17.32 7.31
CA ASP A 8 36.86 16.47 6.70
C ASP A 8 36.26 15.54 5.64
N CYS A 9 35.17 14.84 5.95
CA CYS A 9 34.49 13.97 5.00
C CYS A 9 34.04 14.73 3.73
N ILE A 10 33.54 15.96 3.89
CA ILE A 10 33.11 16.80 2.77
C ILE A 10 34.32 17.25 1.93
N THR A 11 35.40 17.69 2.57
CA THR A 11 36.63 18.14 1.90
C THR A 11 37.20 17.01 1.06
N ARG A 12 37.41 15.82 1.67
CA ARG A 12 37.92 14.65 0.95
C ARG A 12 36.98 14.19 -0.16
N ARG A 13 35.67 14.28 0.04
CA ARG A 13 34.69 13.97 -1.01
C ARG A 13 34.84 14.87 -2.24
N LYS A 14 35.18 16.15 -2.05
CA LYS A 14 35.35 17.14 -3.14
C LYS A 14 36.60 16.90 -3.98
N GLU A 15 37.61 16.21 -3.44
CA GLU A 15 38.83 15.84 -4.17
C GLU A 15 38.54 14.83 -5.31
N PHE A 16 37.41 14.12 -5.24
CA PHE A 16 37.00 13.14 -6.24
C PHE A 16 35.86 13.65 -7.11
N LYS A 17 35.95 13.38 -8.42
CA LYS A 17 34.86 13.64 -9.38
C LYS A 17 33.56 12.96 -8.93
N LYS A 18 32.43 13.67 -9.02
CA LYS A 18 31.10 13.16 -8.66
C LYS A 18 30.82 11.83 -9.36
N GLY A 19 30.33 10.85 -8.60
CA GLY A 19 29.99 9.51 -9.11
C GLY A 19 31.14 8.50 -9.15
N THR A 20 32.39 8.92 -8.88
CA THR A 20 33.52 7.99 -8.74
C THR A 20 33.47 7.24 -7.40
N PHE A 21 34.20 6.12 -7.31
CA PHE A 21 34.31 5.35 -6.07
C PHE A 21 34.73 6.20 -4.88
N GLY A 22 35.78 7.02 -4.99
CA GLY A 22 36.25 7.86 -3.89
C GLY A 22 35.21 8.89 -3.43
N ASN A 23 34.47 9.49 -4.37
CA ASN A 23 33.38 10.41 -4.05
C ASN A 23 32.22 9.71 -3.30
N LEU A 24 31.87 8.50 -3.72
CA LEU A 24 30.83 7.68 -3.10
C LEU A 24 31.27 7.13 -1.74
N PHE A 25 32.53 6.75 -1.60
CA PHE A 25 33.12 6.26 -0.36
C PHE A 25 33.04 7.32 0.75
N TRP A 26 33.55 8.54 0.51
CA TRP A 26 33.50 9.60 1.52
C TRP A 26 32.07 10.08 1.82
N LYS A 27 31.16 10.02 0.84
CA LYS A 27 29.73 10.21 1.08
C LYS A 27 29.19 9.16 2.04
N GLU A 28 29.52 7.89 1.82
CA GLU A 28 29.05 6.79 2.65
C GLU A 28 29.64 6.85 4.07
N VAL A 29 30.91 7.22 4.23
CA VAL A 29 31.56 7.43 5.53
C VAL A 29 30.81 8.51 6.33
N GLY A 30 30.57 9.68 5.72
CA GLY A 30 29.82 10.75 6.37
C GLY A 30 28.40 10.31 6.76
N ASN A 31 27.67 9.68 5.83
CA ASN A 31 26.31 9.22 6.07
C ASN A 31 26.23 8.07 7.09
N SER A 32 27.21 7.17 7.14
CA SER A 32 27.21 6.04 8.07
C SER A 32 27.37 6.47 9.53
N THR A 33 27.84 7.69 9.77
CA THR A 33 28.09 8.23 11.12
C THR A 33 26.81 8.33 11.94
N TYR A 34 25.70 8.79 11.35
CA TYR A 34 24.41 8.76 12.08
C TYR A 34 23.97 7.31 12.36
N GLY A 35 24.24 6.39 11.42
CA GLY A 35 23.91 4.97 11.59
C GLY A 35 24.62 4.36 12.80
N LYS A 36 25.85 4.82 13.08
CA LYS A 36 26.62 4.42 14.26
C LYS A 36 26.03 4.94 15.57
N THR A 37 25.49 6.16 15.59
CA THR A 37 24.81 6.66 16.80
C THR A 37 23.53 5.89 17.14
N ALA A 38 22.94 5.19 16.16
CA ALA A 38 21.76 4.35 16.33
C ALA A 38 22.07 2.84 16.46
N GLN A 39 23.35 2.43 16.38
CA GLN A 39 23.73 1.02 16.34
C GLN A 39 23.40 0.34 17.68
N GLY A 40 22.85 -0.88 17.65
CA GLY A 40 22.57 -1.66 18.85
C GLY A 40 21.30 -1.24 19.63
N LEU A 41 20.72 -0.06 19.36
CA LEU A 41 19.49 0.41 20.05
C LEU A 41 18.28 -0.51 19.85
N ARG A 42 18.19 -1.16 18.68
CA ARG A 42 17.20 -2.20 18.41
C ARG A 42 17.94 -3.51 18.19
N LYS A 43 17.55 -4.54 18.93
CA LYS A 43 18.08 -5.90 18.78
C LYS A 43 17.97 -6.35 17.32
N LYS A 44 19.11 -6.55 16.70
CA LYS A 44 19.24 -7.04 15.33
C LYS A 44 20.40 -8.02 15.28
N ARG A 45 20.20 -9.15 14.61
CA ARG A 45 21.27 -10.11 14.37
C ARG A 45 21.97 -9.80 13.05
N VAL A 46 23.30 -9.86 13.04
CA VAL A 46 24.15 -9.71 11.86
C VAL A 46 25.02 -10.94 11.71
N TYR A 47 25.43 -11.24 10.49
CA TYR A 47 26.31 -12.37 10.24
C TYR A 47 27.75 -11.97 10.57
N ASP A 48 28.37 -12.68 11.50
CA ASP A 48 29.78 -12.55 11.85
C ASP A 48 30.61 -13.50 10.98
N LEU A 49 31.53 -12.91 10.21
CA LEU A 49 32.39 -13.65 9.28
C LEU A 49 33.40 -14.56 10.01
N ARG A 50 33.81 -14.19 11.23
CA ARG A 50 34.79 -14.94 12.02
C ARG A 50 34.15 -16.10 12.76
N ALA A 51 32.93 -15.90 13.27
CA ALA A 51 32.19 -16.92 14.02
C ALA A 51 31.34 -17.85 13.12
N ASP A 52 31.13 -17.51 11.84
CA ASP A 52 30.19 -18.18 10.94
C ASP A 52 28.77 -18.32 11.55
N ASP A 53 28.35 -17.31 12.31
CA ASP A 53 27.04 -17.31 12.97
C ASP A 53 26.38 -15.92 12.94
N MET A 54 25.07 -15.93 13.17
CA MET A 54 24.27 -14.73 13.34
C MET A 54 24.39 -14.24 14.80
N VAL A 55 25.26 -13.27 15.04
CA VAL A 55 25.44 -12.66 16.37
C VAL A 55 24.53 -11.45 16.55
N GLU A 56 24.18 -11.11 17.79
CA GLU A 56 23.52 -9.84 18.09
C GLU A 56 24.49 -8.69 17.80
N LEU A 57 24.03 -7.67 17.07
CA LEU A 57 24.84 -6.50 16.75
C LEU A 57 24.98 -5.65 18.03
N PRO A 58 26.19 -5.53 18.59
CA PRO A 58 26.38 -4.75 19.80
C PRO A 58 26.25 -3.25 19.52
N GLU A 59 26.14 -2.49 20.58
CA GLU A 59 26.27 -1.04 20.53
C GLU A 59 27.66 -0.64 20.00
N SER A 60 27.70 0.49 19.31
CA SER A 60 28.94 1.17 18.92
C SER A 60 29.40 2.03 20.09
N GLU A 61 30.70 2.35 20.15
CA GLU A 61 31.22 3.39 21.05
C GLU A 61 30.53 4.75 20.86
N LEU A 62 29.98 5.01 19.67
CA LEU A 62 29.24 6.23 19.35
C LEU A 62 27.73 6.11 19.58
N THR A 63 27.23 4.95 20.02
CA THR A 63 25.80 4.72 20.23
C THR A 63 25.27 5.74 21.24
N GLN A 64 24.33 6.56 20.80
CA GLN A 64 23.72 7.60 21.62
C GLN A 64 22.29 7.86 21.12
N PRO A 65 21.26 7.29 21.80
CA PRO A 65 19.88 7.40 21.36
C PRO A 65 19.39 8.84 21.19
N PHE A 66 19.87 9.78 22.01
CA PHE A 66 19.51 11.20 21.87
C PHE A 66 19.94 11.77 20.51
N PHE A 67 21.18 11.52 20.08
CA PHE A 67 21.66 12.00 18.78
C PHE A 67 20.92 11.33 17.62
N ALA A 68 20.70 10.02 17.69
CA ALA A 68 19.94 9.31 16.68
C ALA A 68 18.49 9.84 16.55
N ALA A 69 17.81 10.02 17.68
CA ALA A 69 16.47 10.58 17.71
C ALA A 69 16.45 12.01 17.15
N PHE A 70 17.31 12.89 17.66
CA PHE A 70 17.35 14.29 17.25
C PHE A 70 17.68 14.46 15.77
N ILE A 71 18.69 13.76 15.23
CA ILE A 71 19.05 13.85 13.80
C ILE A 71 17.84 13.48 12.95
N THR A 72 17.17 12.37 13.27
CA THR A 72 16.04 11.89 12.45
C THR A 72 14.76 12.71 12.64
N SER A 73 14.46 13.19 13.85
CA SER A 73 13.29 14.04 14.09
C SER A 73 13.49 15.44 13.51
N TYR A 74 14.70 16.01 13.62
CA TYR A 74 15.00 17.35 13.13
C TYR A 74 14.88 17.43 11.61
N THR A 75 15.46 16.47 10.86
CA THR A 75 15.28 16.44 9.40
C THR A 75 13.82 16.28 8.99
N ARG A 76 13.03 15.46 9.70
CA ARG A 76 11.59 15.32 9.44
C ARG A 76 10.82 16.60 9.76
N ALA A 77 11.20 17.32 10.81
CA ALA A 77 10.57 18.58 11.20
C ALA A 77 10.84 19.69 10.16
N VAL A 78 12.08 19.80 9.67
CA VAL A 78 12.44 20.74 8.58
C VAL A 78 11.60 20.45 7.33
N LEU A 79 11.57 19.19 6.90
CA LEU A 79 10.79 18.80 5.73
C LEU A 79 9.28 18.97 5.96
N GLY A 80 8.79 18.63 7.16
CA GLY A 80 7.40 18.81 7.54
C GLY A 80 6.97 20.27 7.56
N GLU A 81 7.80 21.18 8.05
CA GLU A 81 7.53 22.63 8.02
C GLU A 81 7.37 23.12 6.58
N VAL A 82 8.29 22.74 5.68
CA VAL A 82 8.20 23.10 4.26
C VAL A 82 6.92 22.55 3.63
N LEU A 83 6.61 21.27 3.84
CA LEU A 83 5.44 20.64 3.25
C LEU A 83 4.11 21.26 3.72
N ASN A 84 4.01 21.62 5.00
CA ASN A 84 2.81 22.24 5.56
C ASN A 84 2.71 23.75 5.26
N SER A 85 3.79 24.37 4.78
CA SER A 85 3.78 25.78 4.37
C SER A 85 3.39 25.97 2.90
N PHE A 86 3.21 24.88 2.15
CA PHE A 86 2.71 24.97 0.80
C PHE A 86 1.22 25.37 0.76
N PRO A 87 0.80 26.20 -0.20
CA PRO A 87 -0.60 26.54 -0.40
C PRO A 87 -1.38 25.34 -0.98
N ASP A 88 -2.69 25.30 -0.75
CA ASP A 88 -3.57 24.16 -1.09
C ASP A 88 -3.54 23.72 -2.57
N ARG A 89 -3.17 24.62 -3.50
CA ARG A 89 -3.03 24.30 -4.92
C ARG A 89 -1.81 23.42 -5.22
N VAL A 90 -0.81 23.40 -4.34
CA VAL A 90 0.41 22.62 -4.51
C VAL A 90 0.12 21.18 -4.13
N GLN A 91 0.36 20.30 -5.09
CA GLN A 91 0.23 18.86 -4.92
C GLN A 91 1.62 18.26 -4.73
N VAL A 92 1.78 17.57 -3.61
CA VAL A 92 2.98 16.79 -3.31
C VAL A 92 2.75 15.34 -3.75
N PHE A 93 3.48 14.93 -4.77
CA PHE A 93 3.37 13.59 -5.36
C PHE A 93 4.03 12.51 -4.50
N SER A 94 5.24 12.78 -3.99
CA SER A 94 5.95 11.84 -3.13
C SER A 94 6.93 12.55 -2.20
N VAL A 95 7.21 11.93 -1.05
CA VAL A 95 8.15 12.44 -0.05
C VAL A 95 9.07 11.31 0.40
N THR A 96 10.37 11.52 0.38
CA THR A 96 11.37 10.51 0.76
C THR A 96 12.51 11.13 1.58
N THR A 97 12.53 10.85 2.88
CA THR A 97 13.57 11.23 3.86
C THR A 97 13.81 12.74 4.00
N ASP A 98 14.39 13.34 2.96
CA ASP A 98 14.95 14.69 2.89
C ASP A 98 14.57 15.41 1.58
N GLY A 99 13.69 14.83 0.76
CA GLY A 99 13.23 15.43 -0.49
C GLY A 99 11.80 15.03 -0.84
N PHE A 100 11.22 15.75 -1.80
CA PHE A 100 9.87 15.54 -2.30
C PHE A 100 9.79 15.83 -3.79
N LEU A 101 8.71 15.36 -4.41
CA LEU A 101 8.32 15.70 -5.78
C LEU A 101 6.97 16.42 -5.71
N SER A 102 6.86 17.60 -6.31
CA SER A 102 5.65 18.41 -6.30
C SER A 102 5.49 19.21 -7.59
N ASN A 103 4.35 19.85 -7.76
CA ASN A 103 4.12 20.86 -8.80
C ASN A 103 4.36 22.31 -8.30
N ALA A 104 4.99 22.49 -7.14
CA ALA A 104 5.32 23.81 -6.61
C ALA A 104 6.24 24.58 -7.58
N ASN A 105 5.97 25.87 -7.76
CA ASN A 105 6.87 26.76 -8.49
C ASN A 105 7.90 27.42 -7.55
N ASP A 106 8.81 28.22 -8.10
CA ASP A 106 9.87 28.87 -7.32
C ASP A 106 9.31 29.79 -6.21
N ALA A 107 8.23 30.52 -6.49
CA ALA A 107 7.60 31.40 -5.49
C ALA A 107 6.95 30.61 -4.35
N ASP A 108 6.32 29.47 -4.65
CA ASP A 108 5.80 28.55 -3.63
C ASP A 108 6.91 28.01 -2.75
N LEU A 109 8.05 27.67 -3.36
CA LEU A 109 9.20 27.17 -2.63
C LEU A 109 9.83 28.26 -1.75
N GLU A 110 10.01 29.48 -2.26
CA GLU A 110 10.51 30.63 -1.50
C GLU A 110 9.65 30.93 -0.28
N HIS A 111 8.33 30.85 -0.42
CA HIS A 111 7.40 30.98 0.70
C HIS A 111 7.56 29.83 1.71
N ALA A 112 7.57 28.59 1.22
CA ALA A 112 7.57 27.40 2.07
C ALA A 112 8.85 27.23 2.91
N VAL A 113 9.97 27.81 2.46
CA VAL A 113 11.26 27.77 3.19
C VAL A 113 11.44 28.93 4.19
N GLY A 114 10.43 29.79 4.35
CA GLY A 114 10.47 30.95 5.26
C GLY A 114 10.32 30.62 6.75
N GLY A 115 10.07 29.36 7.09
CA GLY A 115 9.79 28.93 8.46
C GLY A 115 11.01 28.93 9.41
N PRO A 116 10.79 29.04 10.73
CA PRO A 116 11.86 29.09 11.73
C PRO A 116 12.70 27.82 11.81
N ILE A 117 12.13 26.63 11.58
CA ILE A 117 12.88 25.36 11.66
C ILE A 117 13.84 25.25 10.47
N PHE A 118 13.39 25.62 9.27
CA PHE A 118 14.21 25.73 8.07
C PHE A 118 15.30 26.78 8.22
N ALA A 119 14.99 27.96 8.79
CA ALA A 119 15.96 29.00 9.09
C ALA A 119 17.06 28.49 10.05
N SER A 120 16.69 27.73 11.09
CA SER A 120 17.65 27.07 11.98
C SER A 120 18.54 26.08 11.22
N PHE A 121 17.99 25.34 10.25
CA PHE A 121 18.77 24.39 9.44
C PHE A 121 19.77 25.12 8.53
N LYS A 122 19.34 26.23 7.91
CA LYS A 122 20.21 27.12 7.14
C LYS A 122 21.34 27.67 8.00
N GLN A 123 21.05 28.12 9.22
CA GLN A 123 22.07 28.61 10.15
C GLN A 123 23.06 27.50 10.55
N ALA A 124 22.57 26.28 10.76
CA ALA A 124 23.43 25.13 11.06
C ALA A 124 24.37 24.81 9.87
N LYS A 125 23.88 24.85 8.63
CA LYS A 125 24.74 24.73 7.42
C LYS A 125 25.79 25.84 7.36
N LEU A 126 25.40 27.09 7.65
CA LEU A 126 26.34 28.22 7.64
C LEU A 126 27.45 28.05 8.69
N LYS A 127 27.12 27.55 9.89
CA LYS A 127 28.11 27.21 10.93
C LYS A 127 29.06 26.08 10.53
N LEU A 128 28.67 25.23 9.57
CA LEU A 128 29.53 24.23 8.93
C LEU A 128 30.34 24.81 7.76
N GLY A 129 30.35 26.14 7.57
CA GLY A 129 31.05 26.80 6.47
C GLY A 129 30.37 26.62 5.11
N ARG A 130 29.05 26.37 5.09
CA ARG A 130 28.27 26.12 3.87
C ARG A 130 27.17 27.14 3.70
N ASP A 131 27.34 28.00 2.70
CA ASP A 131 26.35 29.04 2.35
C ASP A 131 25.45 28.64 1.16
N ASP A 132 25.55 27.39 0.69
CA ASP A 132 24.66 26.89 -0.37
C ASP A 132 23.21 26.71 0.14
N PRO A 133 22.19 27.04 -0.69
CA PRO A 133 20.80 26.83 -0.33
C PRO A 133 20.54 25.40 0.20
N PRO A 134 19.75 25.21 1.28
CA PRO A 134 19.44 23.88 1.79
C PRO A 134 18.72 22.97 0.79
N MET A 135 18.03 23.54 -0.19
CA MET A 135 17.25 22.81 -1.19
C MET A 135 17.84 22.99 -2.59
N GLU A 136 17.80 21.92 -3.37
CA GLU A 136 18.24 21.87 -4.77
C GLU A 136 17.20 21.13 -5.61
N VAL A 137 16.92 21.62 -6.81
CA VAL A 137 16.10 20.89 -7.79
C VAL A 137 16.99 19.84 -8.47
N LYS A 138 16.66 18.56 -8.30
CA LYS A 138 17.41 17.45 -8.91
C LYS A 138 16.85 17.01 -10.25
N HIS A 139 15.53 17.02 -10.36
CA HIS A 139 14.82 16.56 -11.54
C HIS A 139 13.59 17.43 -11.78
N THR A 140 13.29 17.68 -13.04
CA THR A 140 12.07 18.35 -13.49
C THR A 140 11.38 17.44 -14.49
N ILE A 141 10.13 17.09 -14.25
CA ILE A 141 9.33 16.20 -15.11
C ILE A 141 7.97 16.81 -15.36
N ARG A 142 7.29 16.38 -16.43
CA ARG A 142 5.93 16.88 -16.75
C ARG A 142 4.83 15.99 -16.20
N GLN A 143 5.06 14.67 -16.13
CA GLN A 143 4.05 13.75 -15.62
C GLN A 143 4.71 12.56 -14.89
N PRO A 144 4.55 12.45 -13.56
CA PRO A 144 4.99 11.29 -12.82
C PRO A 144 3.99 10.12 -12.90
N LEU A 145 4.51 8.91 -12.68
CA LEU A 145 3.77 7.68 -12.38
C LEU A 145 4.24 7.15 -11.03
N GLY A 146 3.34 6.70 -10.16
CA GLY A 146 3.70 6.28 -8.81
C GLY A 146 2.81 5.17 -8.32
N TRP A 147 3.40 4.24 -7.58
CA TRP A 147 2.69 3.07 -7.08
C TRP A 147 3.02 2.72 -5.63
N ARG A 148 4.04 3.33 -5.01
CA ARG A 148 4.34 3.21 -3.57
C ARG A 148 5.38 4.24 -3.14
N THR A 149 5.65 4.32 -1.83
CA THR A 149 6.82 5.05 -1.33
C THR A 149 8.09 4.53 -2.00
N ARG A 150 8.88 5.43 -2.61
CA ARG A 150 10.10 5.08 -3.39
C ARG A 150 9.85 4.19 -4.62
N GLY A 151 8.61 4.17 -5.12
CA GLY A 151 8.19 3.49 -6.35
C GLY A 151 7.53 4.49 -7.29
N SER A 152 8.33 5.12 -8.15
CA SER A 152 7.87 6.10 -9.13
C SER A 152 8.68 6.04 -10.42
N ALA A 153 8.06 6.46 -11.51
CA ALA A 153 8.64 6.58 -12.84
C ALA A 153 8.12 7.86 -13.51
N THR A 154 8.55 8.12 -14.74
CA THR A 154 8.19 9.32 -15.51
C THR A 154 7.41 8.90 -16.76
N LEU A 155 6.18 9.41 -16.91
CA LEU A 155 5.39 9.23 -18.14
C LEU A 155 5.77 10.28 -19.19
N GLN A 156 5.94 11.52 -18.77
CA GLN A 156 6.37 12.63 -19.63
C GLN A 156 7.63 13.29 -19.08
N LEU A 157 8.69 13.22 -19.89
CA LEU A 157 9.99 13.79 -19.58
C LEU A 157 9.92 15.31 -19.39
N GLY A 158 10.85 15.82 -18.58
CA GLY A 158 11.16 17.24 -18.52
C GLY A 158 11.73 17.81 -19.82
N LEU A 159 11.96 19.12 -19.81
CA LEU A 159 12.47 19.88 -20.95
C LEU A 159 13.91 20.38 -20.75
N GLY A 160 14.59 19.92 -19.70
CA GLY A 160 15.98 20.27 -19.41
C GLY A 160 16.94 19.72 -20.46
N ASN A 161 18.16 20.28 -20.50
CA ASN A 161 19.16 19.89 -21.50
C ASN A 161 19.74 18.49 -21.28
N ARG A 162 19.68 18.00 -20.04
CA ARG A 162 20.25 16.71 -19.64
C ARG A 162 19.15 15.70 -19.36
N LEU A 163 19.28 14.53 -19.98
CA LEU A 163 18.28 13.46 -19.90
C LEU A 163 18.05 12.97 -18.46
N ASP A 164 19.10 12.91 -17.64
CA ASP A 164 19.01 12.48 -16.23
C ASP A 164 18.25 13.46 -15.34
N GLU A 165 18.25 14.76 -15.68
CA GLU A 165 17.48 15.78 -14.98
C GLU A 165 15.99 15.73 -15.37
N ASN A 166 15.66 15.11 -16.50
CA ASN A 166 14.30 15.02 -17.04
C ASN A 166 13.54 13.76 -16.63
N ILE A 167 14.11 12.93 -15.75
CA ILE A 167 13.57 11.64 -15.34
C ILE A 167 13.62 11.53 -13.82
N VAL A 168 12.47 11.24 -13.22
CA VAL A 168 12.39 10.68 -11.87
C VAL A 168 12.15 9.19 -11.99
N LEU A 169 13.12 8.38 -11.55
CA LEU A 169 13.00 6.92 -11.50
C LEU A 169 13.40 6.39 -10.12
N GLN A 170 12.42 5.84 -9.41
CA GLN A 170 12.58 5.15 -8.14
C GLN A 170 11.95 3.77 -8.28
N LYS A 171 12.76 2.72 -8.39
CA LYS A 171 12.28 1.39 -8.77
C LYS A 171 11.59 0.59 -7.65
N GLY A 172 11.50 1.12 -6.42
CA GLY A 172 10.87 0.40 -5.30
C GLY A 172 11.49 -0.96 -4.98
N GLY A 173 12.79 -1.14 -5.28
CA GLY A 173 13.50 -2.42 -5.13
C GLY A 173 13.40 -3.36 -6.33
N ILE A 174 12.71 -2.97 -7.40
CA ILE A 174 12.70 -3.68 -8.68
C ILE A 174 14.09 -3.58 -9.30
N LYS A 175 14.62 -4.73 -9.71
CA LYS A 175 15.85 -4.84 -10.47
C LYS A 175 15.50 -5.34 -11.85
N LEU A 176 15.99 -4.63 -12.85
CA LEU A 176 15.97 -5.04 -14.24
C LEU A 176 17.31 -5.69 -14.56
N ASP A 177 17.37 -6.43 -15.67
CA ASP A 177 18.65 -6.74 -16.27
C ASP A 177 19.14 -5.46 -16.99
N LEU A 178 20.06 -4.74 -16.34
CA LEU A 178 20.43 -3.37 -16.70
C LEU A 178 21.56 -3.28 -17.73
N ARG A 179 21.93 -4.39 -18.38
CA ARG A 179 23.04 -4.38 -19.34
C ARG A 179 22.70 -3.38 -20.46
N ASP A 180 23.51 -2.31 -20.51
CA ASP A 180 23.53 -1.27 -21.55
C ASP A 180 22.28 -0.37 -21.69
N LEU A 181 21.42 -0.29 -20.68
CA LEU A 181 20.24 0.61 -20.72
C LEU A 181 20.60 2.05 -20.34
N LYS A 182 20.15 3.00 -21.17
CA LYS A 182 20.13 4.43 -20.83
C LYS A 182 19.00 4.74 -19.82
N PRO A 183 19.06 5.89 -19.11
CA PRO A 183 18.07 6.24 -18.11
C PRO A 183 16.61 6.28 -18.60
N ASP A 184 16.38 6.71 -19.85
CA ASP A 184 15.07 6.76 -20.49
C ASP A 184 14.55 5.36 -20.87
N GLU A 185 15.42 4.50 -21.37
CA GLU A 185 15.12 3.10 -21.67
C GLU A 185 14.79 2.33 -20.39
N GLU A 186 15.56 2.56 -19.32
CA GLU A 186 15.31 1.98 -18.00
C GLU A 186 13.95 2.44 -17.44
N ASN A 187 13.65 3.74 -17.55
CA ASN A 187 12.35 4.28 -17.16
C ASN A 187 11.22 3.65 -17.98
N ALA A 188 11.39 3.55 -19.30
CA ALA A 188 10.39 2.95 -20.19
C ALA A 188 10.09 1.49 -19.83
N GLN A 189 11.11 0.69 -19.52
CA GLN A 189 10.90 -0.69 -19.08
C GLN A 189 10.10 -0.77 -17.76
N ILE A 190 10.37 0.13 -16.80
CA ILE A 190 9.62 0.16 -15.54
C ILE A 190 8.16 0.57 -15.78
N VAL A 191 7.90 1.54 -16.65
CA VAL A 191 6.54 1.96 -17.01
C VAL A 191 5.80 0.84 -17.73
N GLU A 192 6.45 0.17 -18.69
CA GLU A 192 5.89 -0.98 -19.40
C GLU A 192 5.57 -2.14 -18.45
N LEU A 193 6.45 -2.43 -17.49
CA LEU A 193 6.16 -3.40 -16.43
C LEU A 193 4.95 -2.97 -15.60
N PHE A 194 4.82 -1.69 -15.23
CA PHE A 194 3.67 -1.23 -14.47
C PHE A 194 2.36 -1.51 -15.21
N PHE A 195 2.23 -1.09 -16.46
CA PHE A 195 0.97 -1.26 -17.21
C PHE A 195 0.71 -2.71 -17.63
N ASN A 196 1.73 -3.44 -18.05
CA ASN A 196 1.57 -4.78 -18.61
C ASN A 196 1.72 -5.90 -17.58
N ARG A 197 1.99 -5.60 -16.30
CA ARG A 197 2.16 -6.64 -15.27
C ARG A 197 0.95 -7.56 -15.18
N ILE A 198 1.21 -8.83 -14.89
CA ILE A 198 0.17 -9.82 -14.59
C ILE A 198 0.27 -10.27 -13.13
N ALA A 199 -0.85 -10.76 -12.60
CA ALA A 199 -0.88 -11.27 -11.24
C ALA A 199 0.12 -12.42 -11.05
N GLY A 200 0.95 -12.32 -10.01
CA GLY A 200 1.96 -13.35 -9.70
C GLY A 200 3.20 -13.33 -10.60
N GLN A 201 3.34 -12.35 -11.51
CA GLN A 201 4.52 -12.22 -12.36
C GLN A 201 5.81 -12.19 -11.54
N GLN A 202 6.85 -12.84 -12.06
CA GLN A 202 8.18 -12.86 -11.47
C GLN A 202 9.19 -12.26 -12.46
N LEU A 203 10.20 -11.60 -11.90
CA LEU A 203 11.36 -11.12 -12.62
C LEU A 203 12.58 -11.91 -12.16
N THR A 204 13.40 -12.29 -13.14
CA THR A 204 14.69 -12.93 -12.92
C THR A 204 15.78 -11.94 -13.27
N TYR A 205 16.75 -11.78 -12.39
CA TYR A 205 17.92 -10.94 -12.60
C TYR A 205 19.14 -11.53 -11.91
N GLU A 206 20.33 -11.11 -12.33
CA GLU A 206 21.56 -11.52 -11.68
C GLU A 206 21.88 -10.65 -10.46
N SER A 207 22.32 -11.28 -9.38
CA SER A 207 22.84 -10.61 -8.20
C SER A 207 24.12 -11.31 -7.75
N GLY A 208 25.12 -10.53 -7.35
CA GLY A 208 26.33 -11.10 -6.75
C GLY A 208 26.00 -11.96 -5.53
N VAL A 209 26.77 -13.04 -5.34
CA VAL A 209 26.73 -13.83 -4.12
C VAL A 209 27.02 -12.95 -2.90
N GLY A 210 26.32 -13.22 -1.81
CA GLY A 210 26.54 -12.49 -0.56
C GLY A 210 27.86 -12.90 0.08
N LEU A 211 28.47 -12.00 0.85
CA LEU A 211 29.71 -12.28 1.58
C LEU A 211 29.64 -13.53 2.47
N LYS A 212 28.45 -13.80 3.03
CA LYS A 212 28.16 -15.02 3.78
C LYS A 212 28.38 -16.28 2.94
N ASP A 213 27.85 -16.31 1.73
CA ASP A 213 27.95 -17.46 0.83
C ASP A 213 29.40 -17.62 0.32
N MET A 214 30.09 -16.50 0.03
CA MET A 214 31.50 -16.52 -0.36
C MET A 214 32.38 -17.20 0.68
N ILE A 215 32.21 -16.86 1.97
CA ILE A 215 33.02 -17.46 3.04
C ILE A 215 32.66 -18.93 3.27
N ARG A 216 31.37 -19.25 3.39
CA ARG A 216 30.93 -20.62 3.71
C ARG A 216 31.33 -21.64 2.64
N PHE A 217 31.27 -21.23 1.38
CA PHE A 217 31.53 -22.12 0.26
C PHE A 217 32.93 -21.94 -0.34
N GLY A 218 33.78 -21.07 0.23
CA GLY A 218 35.07 -20.71 -0.37
C GLY A 218 34.91 -20.21 -1.80
N ALA A 219 33.79 -19.55 -2.10
CA ALA A 219 33.41 -19.18 -3.46
C ALA A 219 33.93 -17.79 -3.80
N ASP A 220 34.45 -17.64 -5.02
CA ASP A 220 34.74 -16.34 -5.61
C ASP A 220 33.45 -15.51 -5.76
N PHE A 221 33.62 -14.21 -5.93
CA PHE A 221 32.48 -13.33 -6.22
C PHE A 221 31.91 -13.66 -7.60
N VAL A 222 30.85 -14.46 -7.62
CA VAL A 222 30.11 -14.84 -8.83
C VAL A 222 28.71 -14.25 -8.82
N MET A 223 28.15 -14.05 -10.00
CA MET A 223 26.75 -13.67 -10.16
C MET A 223 25.86 -14.90 -10.05
N ARG A 224 24.75 -14.80 -9.31
CA ARG A 224 23.71 -15.82 -9.27
C ARG A 224 22.39 -15.29 -9.81
N SER A 225 21.64 -16.16 -10.47
CA SER A 225 20.27 -15.87 -10.90
C SER A 225 19.34 -15.81 -9.68
N VAL A 226 18.58 -14.73 -9.56
CA VAL A 226 17.60 -14.51 -8.50
C VAL A 226 16.26 -14.22 -9.14
N THR A 227 15.25 -15.02 -8.79
CA THR A 227 13.86 -14.79 -9.20
C THR A 227 13.07 -14.20 -8.04
N LYS A 228 12.39 -13.05 -8.28
CA LYS A 228 11.50 -12.41 -7.31
C LYS A 228 10.18 -12.02 -7.95
N ARG A 229 9.10 -12.10 -7.17
CA ARG A 229 7.79 -11.59 -7.56
C ARG A 229 7.85 -10.08 -7.83
N LEU A 230 7.31 -9.65 -8.96
CA LEU A 230 7.10 -8.25 -9.27
C LEU A 230 6.03 -7.68 -8.34
N SER A 231 6.33 -6.60 -7.65
CA SER A 231 5.41 -5.94 -6.73
C SER A 231 5.37 -4.46 -7.05
N MET A 232 4.25 -4.02 -7.64
CA MET A 232 3.99 -2.62 -8.01
C MET A 232 2.64 -2.13 -7.48
N GLU A 233 2.23 -2.67 -6.34
CA GLU A 233 0.98 -2.31 -5.67
C GLU A 233 1.20 -1.20 -4.63
N PHE A 234 0.12 -0.49 -4.32
CA PHE A 234 0.07 0.56 -3.31
C PHE A 234 0.48 0.05 -1.94
N ASP A 235 1.22 0.86 -1.17
CA ASP A 235 1.76 0.45 0.14
C ASP A 235 0.83 0.73 1.32
N TRP A 236 -0.36 1.28 1.03
CA TRP A 236 -1.44 1.52 1.97
C TRP A 236 -1.07 2.39 3.17
N LYS A 237 0.01 3.18 3.08
CA LYS A 237 0.37 4.16 4.13
C LYS A 237 -0.56 5.38 4.16
N ARG A 238 -1.43 5.50 3.16
CA ARG A 238 -2.39 6.59 2.97
C ARG A 238 -3.70 5.98 2.47
N ARG A 239 -4.82 6.68 2.63
CA ARG A 239 -6.13 6.24 2.16
C ARG A 239 -6.39 6.78 0.74
N PRO A 240 -6.71 5.94 -0.26
CA PRO A 240 -7.10 6.41 -1.58
C PRO A 240 -8.41 7.21 -1.55
N ILE A 241 -8.45 8.35 -2.25
CA ILE A 241 -9.62 9.21 -2.47
C ILE A 241 -9.67 9.63 -3.95
N GLU A 242 -10.79 10.16 -4.43
CA GLU A 242 -10.95 10.58 -5.84
C GLU A 242 -10.57 9.47 -6.83
N ILE A 243 -11.15 8.28 -6.61
CA ILE A 243 -10.82 7.05 -7.33
C ILE A 243 -11.43 7.10 -8.74
N LEU A 244 -10.61 6.88 -9.77
CA LEU A 244 -11.06 6.82 -11.15
C LEU A 244 -10.11 5.98 -12.03
N ASP A 245 -10.64 5.45 -13.13
CA ASP A 245 -9.83 4.88 -14.20
C ASP A 245 -9.37 5.99 -15.14
N ARG A 246 -8.04 6.18 -15.26
CA ARG A 246 -7.44 7.24 -16.07
C ARG A 246 -6.72 6.64 -17.26
N SER A 247 -7.01 7.19 -18.45
CA SER A 247 -6.26 6.86 -19.66
C SER A 247 -5.08 7.81 -19.84
N VAL A 248 -3.91 7.24 -20.12
CA VAL A 248 -2.67 7.97 -20.40
C VAL A 248 -1.97 7.37 -21.62
N GLU A 249 -1.20 8.17 -22.33
CA GLU A 249 -0.38 7.70 -23.45
C GLU A 249 1.08 7.53 -22.99
N PHE A 250 1.69 6.41 -23.35
CA PHE A 250 3.11 6.17 -23.14
C PHE A 250 3.67 5.31 -24.28
N GLY A 251 4.81 5.71 -24.85
CA GLY A 251 5.43 4.96 -25.95
C GLY A 251 4.54 4.77 -27.19
N GLY A 252 3.65 5.72 -27.48
CA GLY A 252 2.68 5.64 -28.59
C GLY A 252 1.52 4.67 -28.36
N LYS A 253 1.33 4.19 -27.12
CA LYS A 253 0.21 3.31 -26.72
C LYS A 253 -0.63 3.98 -25.65
N ALA A 254 -1.95 3.83 -25.75
CA ALA A 254 -2.88 4.25 -24.71
C ALA A 254 -3.03 3.14 -23.65
N TYR A 255 -2.92 3.52 -22.39
CA TYR A 255 -3.11 2.65 -21.23
C TYR A 255 -4.19 3.24 -20.33
N THR A 256 -5.16 2.42 -19.93
CA THR A 256 -6.12 2.79 -18.87
C THR A 256 -5.70 2.10 -17.58
N HIS A 257 -5.58 2.87 -16.50
CA HIS A 257 -5.20 2.35 -15.18
C HIS A 257 -5.89 3.12 -14.05
N LEU A 258 -6.09 2.44 -12.92
CA LEU A 258 -6.52 3.02 -11.66
C LEU A 258 -5.63 4.19 -11.26
N SER A 259 -6.25 5.32 -10.94
CA SER A 259 -5.65 6.56 -10.44
C SER A 259 -6.48 7.08 -9.26
N PHE A 260 -5.82 7.69 -8.28
CA PHE A 260 -6.47 8.29 -7.12
C PHE A 260 -5.57 9.33 -6.46
N ALA A 261 -6.17 10.29 -5.76
CA ALA A 261 -5.50 11.09 -4.74
C ALA A 261 -5.42 10.30 -3.41
N SER A 262 -4.74 10.83 -2.39
CA SER A 262 -4.71 10.14 -1.09
C SER A 262 -4.59 11.08 0.10
N GLU A 263 -5.27 10.71 1.18
CA GLU A 263 -5.23 11.39 2.47
C GLU A 263 -4.43 10.58 3.53
N PRO A 264 -3.91 11.23 4.58
CA PRO A 264 -3.21 10.52 5.65
C PRO A 264 -4.12 9.52 6.36
N ILE A 265 -3.55 8.42 6.84
CA ILE A 265 -4.21 7.55 7.82
C ILE A 265 -3.70 7.97 9.19
N GLU A 266 -4.58 8.53 10.02
CA GLU A 266 -4.24 9.03 11.36
C GLU A 266 -4.18 7.92 12.42
N ASP A 267 -4.95 6.84 12.22
CA ASP A 267 -5.03 5.70 13.14
C ASP A 267 -4.04 4.59 12.77
N LEU A 268 -3.12 4.25 13.68
CA LEU A 268 -2.16 3.17 13.46
C LEU A 268 -2.86 1.82 13.27
N ASP A 269 -3.94 1.58 14.00
CA ASP A 269 -4.66 0.32 13.92
C ASP A 269 -5.38 0.20 12.57
N GLU A 270 -5.92 1.30 12.02
CA GLU A 270 -6.47 1.33 10.66
C GLU A 270 -5.41 0.96 9.63
N PHE A 271 -4.21 1.57 9.71
CA PHE A 271 -3.11 1.25 8.82
C PHE A 271 -2.75 -0.24 8.87
N GLN A 272 -2.61 -0.81 10.08
CA GLN A 272 -2.29 -2.23 10.25
C GLN A 272 -3.38 -3.12 9.68
N ARG A 273 -4.66 -2.84 9.99
CA ARG A 273 -5.81 -3.60 9.47
C ARG A 273 -5.85 -3.62 7.94
N VAL A 274 -5.72 -2.47 7.29
CA VAL A 274 -5.76 -2.36 5.82
C VAL A 274 -4.60 -3.13 5.20
N ARG A 275 -3.40 -2.98 5.76
CA ARG A 275 -2.20 -3.65 5.26
C ARG A 275 -2.27 -5.17 5.40
N GLU A 276 -2.71 -5.67 6.55
CA GLU A 276 -2.89 -7.11 6.77
C GLU A 276 -3.99 -7.69 5.87
N ALA A 277 -5.09 -6.97 5.69
CA ALA A 277 -6.14 -7.36 4.77
C ALA A 277 -5.60 -7.43 3.32
N TRP A 278 -4.79 -6.45 2.91
CA TRP A 278 -4.14 -6.46 1.60
C TRP A 278 -3.20 -7.64 1.44
N ASP A 279 -2.33 -7.91 2.42
CA ASP A 279 -1.37 -9.02 2.35
C ASP A 279 -2.09 -10.38 2.24
N LYS A 280 -3.24 -10.55 2.91
CA LYS A 280 -4.10 -11.75 2.79
C LYS A 280 -4.82 -11.81 1.45
N TRP A 281 -5.41 -10.70 1.00
CA TRP A 281 -6.22 -10.64 -0.22
C TRP A 281 -5.37 -10.74 -1.49
N ALA A 282 -4.20 -10.11 -1.54
CA ALA A 282 -3.40 -10.00 -2.75
C ALA A 282 -2.53 -11.23 -3.04
N THR A 283 -2.44 -12.21 -2.13
CA THR A 283 -1.47 -13.32 -2.23
C THR A 283 -2.05 -14.66 -2.66
N ASN A 284 -3.34 -14.91 -2.47
CA ASN A 284 -3.93 -16.19 -2.86
C ASN A 284 -5.41 -16.04 -3.27
N PRO A 285 -5.75 -16.16 -4.57
CA PRO A 285 -4.81 -16.06 -5.69
C PRO A 285 -4.08 -14.71 -5.69
N TYR A 286 -3.00 -14.61 -6.45
CA TYR A 286 -2.37 -13.30 -6.65
C TYR A 286 -3.38 -12.34 -7.29
N ARG A 287 -3.46 -11.13 -6.74
CA ARG A 287 -4.31 -10.05 -7.26
C ARG A 287 -3.47 -8.78 -7.40
N ILE A 288 -3.89 -7.92 -8.32
CA ILE A 288 -3.25 -6.64 -8.64
C ILE A 288 -4.34 -5.58 -8.82
N LEU A 289 -4.00 -4.32 -8.61
CA LEU A 289 -4.90 -3.20 -8.90
C LEU A 289 -4.57 -2.59 -10.25
N LYS A 290 -5.48 -2.73 -11.22
CA LYS A 290 -5.41 -2.03 -12.51
C LYS A 290 -6.61 -1.14 -12.78
N SER A 291 -7.73 -1.36 -12.10
CA SER A 291 -8.98 -0.64 -12.32
C SER A 291 -9.68 -0.25 -11.02
N VAL A 292 -10.67 0.63 -11.12
CA VAL A 292 -11.63 0.95 -10.06
C VAL A 292 -12.32 -0.32 -9.55
N SER A 293 -12.67 -1.25 -10.46
CA SER A 293 -13.30 -2.53 -10.10
C SER A 293 -12.42 -3.40 -9.19
N ASP A 294 -11.10 -3.42 -9.45
CA ASP A 294 -10.15 -4.16 -8.61
C ASP A 294 -10.09 -3.57 -7.20
N LEU A 295 -10.05 -2.23 -7.10
CA LEU A 295 -10.03 -1.54 -5.82
C LEU A 295 -11.34 -1.74 -5.05
N SER A 296 -12.48 -1.61 -5.71
CA SER A 296 -13.81 -1.88 -5.12
C SER A 296 -13.92 -3.32 -4.61
N SER A 297 -13.33 -4.28 -5.34
CA SER A 297 -13.28 -5.69 -4.90
C SER A 297 -12.48 -5.87 -3.60
N PHE A 298 -11.39 -5.12 -3.43
CA PHE A 298 -10.62 -5.11 -2.20
C PHE A 298 -11.34 -4.37 -1.05
N GLN A 299 -11.96 -3.22 -1.32
CA GLN A 299 -12.75 -2.48 -0.34
C GLN A 299 -13.90 -3.34 0.21
N ARG A 300 -14.61 -4.06 -0.67
CA ARG A 300 -15.64 -5.02 -0.27
C ARG A 300 -15.08 -6.15 0.60
N TYR A 301 -13.86 -6.62 0.32
CA TYR A 301 -13.20 -7.62 1.16
C TYR A 301 -12.91 -7.09 2.57
N ILE A 302 -12.40 -5.86 2.70
CA ILE A 302 -12.18 -5.21 3.99
C ILE A 302 -13.50 -5.07 4.76
N GLU A 303 -14.54 -4.57 4.11
CA GLU A 303 -15.83 -4.35 4.74
C GLU A 303 -16.47 -5.66 5.23
N THR A 304 -16.39 -6.70 4.40
CA THR A 304 -16.91 -8.03 4.73
C THR A 304 -16.18 -8.61 5.96
N ASN A 305 -14.86 -8.45 6.02
CA ASN A 305 -14.06 -8.87 7.18
C ASN A 305 -14.36 -8.04 8.45
N ARG A 306 -14.77 -6.77 8.30
CA ARG A 306 -15.10 -5.91 9.45
C ARG A 306 -16.43 -6.30 10.10
N LYS A 307 -17.43 -6.63 9.28
CA LYS A 307 -18.79 -6.94 9.74
C LYS A 307 -18.98 -8.41 10.15
N THR A 308 -18.02 -9.28 9.87
CA THR A 308 -18.13 -10.73 10.08
C THR A 308 -17.05 -11.25 11.02
N SER A 309 -17.40 -12.15 11.94
CA SER A 309 -16.44 -12.75 12.87
C SER A 309 -15.36 -13.59 12.17
N GLU A 310 -14.14 -13.60 12.73
CA GLU A 310 -12.99 -14.32 12.14
C GLU A 310 -13.25 -15.82 11.95
N SER A 311 -14.00 -16.45 12.87
CA SER A 311 -14.35 -17.88 12.81
C SER A 311 -15.22 -18.21 11.59
N VAL A 312 -16.14 -17.31 11.22
CA VAL A 312 -17.01 -17.45 10.05
C VAL A 312 -16.22 -17.18 8.76
N MET A 313 -15.33 -16.18 8.78
CA MET A 313 -14.49 -15.82 7.62
C MET A 313 -13.45 -16.88 7.27
N ARG A 314 -13.02 -17.72 8.23
CA ARG A 314 -12.05 -18.81 8.01
C ARG A 314 -12.46 -19.77 6.88
N TYR A 315 -13.76 -19.93 6.65
CA TYR A 315 -14.33 -20.82 5.63
C TYR A 315 -15.07 -20.05 4.52
N ALA A 316 -14.83 -18.75 4.39
CA ALA A 316 -15.41 -17.94 3.34
C ALA A 316 -14.74 -18.23 1.99
N GLY A 317 -15.53 -18.33 0.92
CA GLY A 317 -15.01 -18.33 -0.43
C GLY A 317 -14.34 -16.98 -0.75
N LYS A 318 -13.23 -16.98 -1.49
CA LYS A 318 -12.48 -15.74 -1.77
C LYS A 318 -13.09 -14.86 -2.85
N GLU A 319 -14.00 -15.44 -3.63
CA GLU A 319 -14.77 -14.77 -4.67
C GLU A 319 -16.24 -15.06 -4.41
N ASP A 320 -17.02 -13.98 -4.29
CA ASP A 320 -18.43 -14.01 -3.90
C ASP A 320 -18.73 -14.91 -2.69
N GLY A 321 -17.81 -14.96 -1.72
CA GLY A 321 -17.93 -15.82 -0.54
C GLY A 321 -19.16 -15.53 0.30
N ASP A 322 -19.52 -14.26 0.40
CA ASP A 322 -20.75 -13.75 1.00
C ASP A 322 -21.99 -14.31 0.30
N LEU A 323 -22.11 -14.18 -1.03
CA LEU A 323 -23.27 -14.69 -1.77
C LEU A 323 -23.30 -16.23 -1.82
N LYS A 324 -22.14 -16.89 -1.90
CA LYS A 324 -22.03 -18.35 -1.81
C LYS A 324 -22.48 -18.86 -0.44
N ARG A 325 -22.14 -18.14 0.64
CA ARG A 325 -22.60 -18.43 1.99
C ARG A 325 -24.09 -18.17 2.13
N ALA A 326 -24.57 -17.02 1.65
CA ALA A 326 -25.98 -16.65 1.63
C ALA A 326 -26.83 -17.73 0.94
N ARG A 327 -26.42 -18.16 -0.27
CA ARG A 327 -27.05 -19.27 -0.98
C ARG A 327 -27.11 -20.52 -0.11
N ARG A 328 -25.97 -20.97 0.39
CA ARG A 328 -25.85 -22.21 1.17
C ARG A 328 -26.77 -22.17 2.40
N ASP A 329 -26.80 -21.06 3.11
CA ASP A 329 -27.55 -20.92 4.35
C ASP A 329 -29.05 -20.84 4.07
N LEU A 330 -29.47 -20.09 3.04
CA LEU A 330 -30.87 -20.02 2.60
C LEU A 330 -31.38 -21.37 2.06
N THR A 331 -30.60 -22.08 1.25
CA THR A 331 -31.02 -23.39 0.72
C THR A 331 -31.13 -24.44 1.83
N ARG A 332 -30.24 -24.43 2.82
CA ARG A 332 -30.34 -25.31 4.00
C ARG A 332 -31.53 -24.96 4.86
N ALA A 333 -31.72 -23.69 5.20
CA ALA A 333 -32.86 -23.24 6.00
C ALA A 333 -34.20 -23.61 5.32
N PHE A 334 -34.29 -23.43 4.00
CA PHE A 334 -35.46 -23.81 3.21
C PHE A 334 -35.73 -25.33 3.25
N LYS A 335 -34.69 -26.17 3.09
CA LYS A 335 -34.85 -27.63 3.08
C LYS A 335 -35.16 -28.23 4.45
N HIS A 336 -34.70 -27.59 5.51
CA HIS A 336 -34.91 -28.03 6.89
C HIS A 336 -36.09 -27.31 7.57
N TYR A 337 -36.81 -26.42 6.87
CA TYR A 337 -37.92 -25.63 7.40
C TYR A 337 -37.52 -24.83 8.67
N GLN A 338 -36.36 -24.19 8.63
CA GLN A 338 -35.81 -23.38 9.72
C GLN A 338 -35.79 -21.89 9.34
N ALA A 339 -35.53 -21.01 10.32
CA ALA A 339 -35.42 -19.55 10.14
C ALA A 339 -36.64 -18.92 9.43
N GLY A 340 -37.85 -19.38 9.77
CA GLY A 340 -39.11 -18.87 9.23
C GLY A 340 -39.66 -19.65 8.03
N PHE A 341 -38.89 -20.57 7.43
CA PHE A 341 -39.38 -21.35 6.28
C PHE A 341 -40.47 -22.37 6.61
N ASP A 342 -40.65 -22.75 7.88
CA ASP A 342 -41.82 -23.51 8.35
C ASP A 342 -43.11 -22.71 8.24
N LEU A 343 -43.07 -21.40 8.54
CA LEU A 343 -44.19 -20.49 8.38
C LEU A 343 -44.47 -20.21 6.91
N VAL A 344 -43.42 -20.06 6.09
CA VAL A 344 -43.56 -19.96 4.63
C VAL A 344 -44.28 -21.19 4.06
N LEU A 345 -43.92 -22.40 4.51
CA LEU A 345 -44.58 -23.64 4.10
C LEU A 345 -46.07 -23.62 4.46
N LYS A 346 -46.42 -23.15 5.66
CA LYS A 346 -47.82 -23.05 6.10
C LYS A 346 -48.63 -22.06 5.25
N ARG A 347 -48.05 -20.92 4.86
CA ARG A 347 -48.73 -19.88 4.06
C ARG A 347 -48.83 -20.25 2.59
N MET A 348 -47.72 -20.64 1.98
CA MET A 348 -47.61 -20.78 0.51
C MET A 348 -47.75 -22.22 0.03
N GLY A 349 -47.77 -23.20 0.93
CA GLY A 349 -47.64 -24.61 0.58
C GLY A 349 -46.23 -24.95 0.08
N LYS A 350 -46.09 -26.12 -0.56
CA LYS A 350 -44.79 -26.57 -1.09
C LYS A 350 -44.34 -25.70 -2.27
N VAL A 351 -43.25 -24.96 -2.07
CA VAL A 351 -42.56 -24.22 -3.13
C VAL A 351 -41.63 -25.18 -3.90
N SER A 352 -41.71 -25.19 -5.23
CA SER A 352 -40.82 -26.01 -6.06
C SER A 352 -39.38 -25.50 -5.99
N HIS A 353 -38.39 -26.38 -6.20
CA HIS A 353 -36.98 -25.98 -6.15
C HIS A 353 -36.63 -24.98 -7.24
N GLU A 354 -37.20 -25.12 -8.44
CA GLU A 354 -37.06 -24.17 -9.54
C GLU A 354 -37.57 -22.78 -9.16
N ARG A 355 -38.77 -22.71 -8.56
CA ARG A 355 -39.35 -21.45 -8.11
C ARG A 355 -38.50 -20.79 -7.02
N PHE A 356 -38.00 -21.59 -6.08
CA PHE A 356 -37.11 -21.08 -5.03
C PHE A 356 -35.79 -20.53 -5.60
N CYS A 357 -35.17 -21.25 -6.55
CA CYS A 357 -33.96 -20.76 -7.22
C CYS A 357 -34.22 -19.45 -7.98
N GLY A 358 -35.35 -19.35 -8.69
CA GLY A 358 -35.74 -18.12 -9.38
C GLY A 358 -35.90 -16.93 -8.44
N ILE A 359 -36.47 -17.15 -7.25
CA ILE A 359 -36.60 -16.12 -6.20
C ILE A 359 -35.21 -15.67 -5.71
N LEU A 360 -34.30 -16.60 -5.43
CA LEU A 360 -32.94 -16.26 -4.99
C LEU A 360 -32.16 -15.49 -6.06
N ILE A 361 -32.25 -15.91 -7.32
CA ILE A 361 -31.62 -15.21 -8.45
C ILE A 361 -32.19 -13.79 -8.58
N GLY A 362 -33.51 -13.62 -8.46
CA GLY A 362 -34.16 -12.30 -8.47
C GLY A 362 -33.74 -11.39 -7.31
N ALA A 363 -33.30 -11.96 -6.20
CA ALA A 363 -32.70 -11.23 -5.08
C ALA A 363 -31.19 -10.97 -5.23
N GLY A 364 -30.56 -11.42 -6.32
CA GLY A 364 -29.13 -11.25 -6.57
C GLY A 364 -28.24 -12.37 -6.00
N ILE A 365 -28.82 -13.51 -5.64
CA ILE A 365 -28.10 -14.69 -5.12
C ILE A 365 -28.10 -15.78 -6.20
N PRO A 366 -26.98 -16.02 -6.91
CA PRO A 366 -26.92 -17.04 -7.96
C PRO A 366 -27.16 -18.42 -7.38
N CYS A 367 -28.21 -19.14 -7.81
CA CYS A 367 -28.60 -20.45 -7.26
C CYS A 367 -29.04 -21.42 -8.36
N GLN A 368 -28.66 -22.70 -8.24
CA GLN A 368 -29.09 -23.78 -9.13
C GLN A 368 -29.97 -24.79 -8.37
N VAL A 369 -30.82 -25.54 -9.08
CA VAL A 369 -31.70 -26.57 -8.46
C VAL A 369 -30.88 -27.60 -7.68
N THR A 370 -29.72 -27.97 -8.21
CA THR A 370 -28.77 -28.89 -7.56
C THR A 370 -28.26 -28.36 -6.21
N ASP A 371 -28.16 -27.04 -6.01
CA ASP A 371 -27.79 -26.46 -4.71
C ASP A 371 -28.87 -26.76 -3.66
N VAL A 372 -30.15 -26.68 -4.05
CA VAL A 372 -31.32 -26.92 -3.19
C VAL A 372 -31.47 -28.41 -2.86
N GLU A 373 -31.23 -29.28 -3.84
CA GLU A 373 -31.27 -30.73 -3.64
C GLU A 373 -30.19 -31.20 -2.66
N ASN A 374 -28.96 -30.72 -2.86
CA ASN A 374 -27.82 -31.07 -2.02
C ASN A 374 -27.90 -30.46 -0.62
N ALA A 375 -28.65 -29.37 -0.43
CA ALA A 375 -28.76 -28.70 0.87
C ALA A 375 -29.38 -29.59 1.96
N LYS A 376 -30.16 -30.63 1.63
CA LYS A 376 -30.71 -31.58 2.63
C LYS A 376 -29.63 -32.40 3.37
N ARG A 377 -28.40 -32.46 2.82
CA ARG A 377 -27.30 -33.26 3.40
C ARG A 377 -26.70 -32.66 4.66
N SER A 378 -26.98 -31.39 4.97
CA SER A 378 -26.40 -30.72 6.13
C SER A 378 -27.38 -29.71 6.69
N GLU A 379 -27.52 -29.68 8.01
CA GLU A 379 -28.42 -28.76 8.68
C GLU A 379 -27.99 -27.30 8.51
N PHE A 380 -28.96 -26.39 8.63
CA PHE A 380 -28.70 -24.96 8.67
C PHE A 380 -28.03 -24.61 10.00
N GLN A 381 -26.98 -23.78 9.91
CA GLN A 381 -26.23 -23.30 11.05
C GLN A 381 -26.54 -21.80 11.23
N PRO A 382 -27.25 -21.41 12.30
CA PRO A 382 -27.59 -20.02 12.56
C PRO A 382 -26.35 -19.14 12.73
N HIS A 383 -26.49 -17.84 12.46
CA HIS A 383 -25.48 -16.80 12.70
C HIS A 383 -24.14 -16.99 11.97
N THR A 384 -24.12 -17.80 10.90
CA THR A 384 -22.92 -18.01 10.06
C THR A 384 -22.93 -17.19 8.77
N TRP A 385 -23.85 -16.22 8.67
CA TRP A 385 -23.94 -15.32 7.54
C TRP A 385 -22.71 -14.41 7.47
N ILE A 386 -22.22 -14.22 6.24
CA ILE A 386 -21.13 -13.29 5.97
C ILE A 386 -21.77 -11.95 5.61
N VAL A 387 -21.51 -10.94 6.43
CA VAL A 387 -22.18 -9.64 6.31
C VAL A 387 -21.44 -8.77 5.30
N SER A 388 -22.13 -8.47 4.20
CA SER A 388 -21.77 -7.48 3.18
C SER A 388 -23.05 -6.75 2.75
N ASP A 389 -22.94 -5.52 2.25
CA ASP A 389 -24.13 -4.74 1.85
C ASP A 389 -25.02 -5.49 0.87
N ARG A 390 -24.44 -6.09 -0.17
CA ARG A 390 -25.23 -6.88 -1.14
C ARG A 390 -25.87 -8.13 -0.54
N SER A 391 -25.23 -8.78 0.42
CA SER A 391 -25.80 -9.98 1.06
C SER A 391 -26.96 -9.62 1.99
N VAL A 392 -26.86 -8.48 2.70
CA VAL A 392 -27.90 -7.96 3.58
C VAL A 392 -29.07 -7.44 2.75
N VAL A 393 -28.81 -6.62 1.73
CA VAL A 393 -29.85 -6.14 0.79
C VAL A 393 -30.56 -7.31 0.11
N ALA A 394 -29.85 -8.37 -0.27
CA ALA A 394 -30.48 -9.57 -0.84
C ALA A 394 -31.39 -10.27 0.18
N LEU A 395 -30.94 -10.41 1.44
CA LEU A 395 -31.71 -11.03 2.52
C LEU A 395 -32.95 -10.21 2.89
N GLU A 396 -32.82 -8.88 3.00
CA GLU A 396 -33.92 -7.96 3.25
C GLU A 396 -34.92 -7.99 2.09
N ARG A 397 -34.45 -7.94 0.85
CA ARG A 397 -35.32 -8.05 -0.34
C ARG A 397 -36.09 -9.37 -0.35
N LEU A 398 -35.47 -10.48 0.05
CA LEU A 398 -36.15 -11.76 0.17
C LEU A 398 -37.25 -11.69 1.23
N LYS A 399 -37.00 -11.08 2.39
CA LYS A 399 -38.02 -10.89 3.43
C LYS A 399 -39.16 -10.02 2.94
N GLU A 400 -38.87 -8.83 2.43
CA GLU A 400 -39.90 -7.86 2.02
C GLU A 400 -40.77 -8.37 0.87
N LYS A 401 -40.16 -8.98 -0.15
CA LYS A 401 -40.86 -9.24 -1.42
C LYS A 401 -41.34 -10.67 -1.60
N CYS A 402 -40.79 -11.64 -0.88
CA CYS A 402 -41.05 -13.06 -1.14
C CYS A 402 -41.42 -13.84 0.11
N PHE A 403 -40.67 -13.66 1.19
CA PHE A 403 -40.80 -14.42 2.43
C PHE A 403 -40.84 -13.51 3.67
N PRO A 404 -41.93 -12.74 3.87
CA PRO A 404 -42.15 -11.91 5.07
C PRO A 404 -41.87 -12.60 6.41
N GLU A 405 -42.08 -13.92 6.47
CA GLU A 405 -41.89 -14.75 7.65
C GLU A 405 -40.43 -15.10 7.95
N LEU A 406 -39.48 -14.75 7.08
CA LEU A 406 -38.06 -15.02 7.32
C LEU A 406 -37.59 -14.37 8.62
N ASP A 407 -36.96 -15.19 9.45
CA ASP A 407 -36.25 -14.74 10.64
C ASP A 407 -34.82 -14.34 10.24
N ILE A 408 -34.62 -13.05 9.98
CA ILE A 408 -33.33 -12.49 9.55
C ILE A 408 -32.27 -12.63 10.65
N ASP A 409 -32.66 -12.56 11.91
CA ASP A 409 -31.74 -12.57 13.04
C ASP A 409 -31.07 -13.94 13.17
N MET A 410 -31.76 -15.01 12.77
CA MET A 410 -31.19 -16.36 12.69
C MET A 410 -30.09 -16.49 11.62
N PHE A 411 -30.07 -15.62 10.61
CA PHE A 411 -29.00 -15.59 9.61
C PHE A 411 -27.85 -14.71 10.07
N LEU A 412 -28.13 -13.45 10.44
CA LEU A 412 -27.12 -12.46 10.78
C LEU A 412 -26.31 -12.87 12.03
N PRO A 413 -25.04 -12.42 12.15
CA PRO A 413 -24.25 -12.65 13.36
C PRO A 413 -24.96 -12.09 14.60
N GLN A 414 -24.89 -12.79 15.72
CA GLN A 414 -25.40 -12.25 16.99
C GLN A 414 -24.66 -10.95 17.31
N ALA A 415 -25.42 -9.89 17.60
CA ALA A 415 -24.86 -8.63 18.03
C ALA A 415 -24.03 -8.86 19.30
N ASN A 416 -22.71 -8.72 19.19
CA ASN A 416 -21.86 -8.71 20.38
C ASN A 416 -22.20 -7.45 21.20
N PRO A 417 -22.59 -7.57 22.48
CA PRO A 417 -22.89 -6.41 23.32
C PRO A 417 -21.73 -5.41 23.50
N CYS A 418 -20.52 -5.78 23.07
CA CYS A 418 -19.28 -5.01 23.31
C CYS A 418 -18.79 -4.16 22.12
N GLN A 419 -19.57 -3.95 21.06
CA GLN A 419 -19.16 -3.08 19.93
C GLN A 419 -19.99 -1.80 19.75
N ASN A 420 -20.92 -1.52 20.66
CA ASN A 420 -21.74 -0.29 20.64
C ASN A 420 -21.02 0.94 21.24
N SER A 421 -19.82 1.27 20.74
CA SER A 421 -19.18 2.55 21.08
C SER A 421 -18.62 3.32 19.87
N SER A 422 -18.98 2.97 18.63
CA SER A 422 -18.54 3.75 17.45
C SER A 422 -19.67 4.24 16.53
N THR A 423 -20.92 4.23 16.96
CA THR A 423 -22.04 4.80 16.21
C THR A 423 -22.17 6.30 16.52
N ARG A 424 -21.21 7.09 15.99
CA ARG A 424 -21.35 8.55 15.85
C ARG A 424 -20.55 9.09 14.66
N MET A 425 -20.58 8.36 13.54
CA MET A 425 -19.93 8.77 12.28
C MET A 425 -20.83 8.51 11.06
N GLU A 426 -22.14 8.68 11.22
CA GLU A 426 -23.09 8.79 10.11
C GLU A 426 -23.82 10.12 10.32
N ASN A 427 -23.28 11.20 9.73
CA ASN A 427 -23.94 12.48 9.40
C ASN A 427 -22.90 13.52 8.94
N LEU A 428 -22.13 13.23 7.89
CA LEU A 428 -21.26 14.24 7.24
C LEU A 428 -21.32 14.25 5.71
N PHE A 429 -22.35 13.64 5.12
CA PHE A 429 -22.63 13.78 3.69
C PHE A 429 -24.10 14.15 3.47
N GLU A 430 -24.49 15.35 3.87
CA GLU A 430 -25.69 15.99 3.32
C GLU A 430 -25.58 17.52 3.38
N CYS A 431 -25.56 18.11 2.18
CA CYS A 431 -25.95 19.47 1.81
C CYS A 431 -25.73 20.63 2.80
N SER A 432 -24.84 21.56 2.42
CA SER A 432 -25.03 22.98 2.71
C SER A 432 -24.51 23.81 1.54
N ARG A 433 -25.44 24.23 0.67
CA ARG A 433 -25.26 25.39 -0.21
C ARG A 433 -25.17 26.65 0.66
N PRO A 434 -24.35 27.64 0.33
CA PRO A 434 -24.47 28.95 0.95
C PRO A 434 -25.51 29.79 0.19
N GLU A 435 -26.56 30.19 0.88
CA GLU A 435 -27.30 31.41 0.55
C GLU A 435 -26.68 32.56 1.37
N ILE A 436 -26.24 33.59 0.63
CA ILE A 436 -25.84 34.96 1.00
C ILE A 436 -24.58 35.11 1.87
#